data_AF-A0A932RS43-F1
#
_entry.id   AF-A0A932RS43-F1
#
_cell.length_a   1.000
_cell.length_b   1.000
_cell.length_c   1.000
_cell.angle_alpha   90.00
_cell.angle_beta   90.00
_cell.angle_gamma   90.00
#
_symmetry.space_group_name_H-M   'P 1'
#
loop_
_entity.id
_entity.type
_entity.pdbx_description
1 polymer ?
#
loop_
_entity_poly.entity_id
_entity_poly.type
_entity_poly.pdbx_seq_one_letter_code
_entity_poly.pdbx_strand_id
1 'polypeptide(L)'
;MSPRRSDPKTRTALVDIAARLLVAEGPRALSVRRISAEAGSSTMALYTHFGGISGLVREMVHEGFARLQRYFGEVRWTDDPVADMAWLGRAYRRNAVANPHLYAAMFGGSSLAGFSLTERDRQYGRYTLVNVVECARQCIAVGRFRAADPELVAHQMWSAIHGLVTLELGGYLVEPCTADRCFEAQLTGLMVGAGDTWEAATDSVAASQVSPDSAVQAVAAE
;
A
#
# COMPACT_ATOMS: atom_id res chain seq x y z
N MET A 1 32.33 -15.12 23.50
CA MET A 1 30.86 -15.11 23.30
C MET A 1 30.62 -14.48 21.94
N SER A 2 30.32 -15.27 20.90
CA SER A 2 30.12 -14.71 19.54
C SER A 2 28.89 -13.81 19.52
N PRO A 3 28.89 -12.68 18.77
CA PRO A 3 27.70 -11.86 18.64
C PRO A 3 26.62 -12.71 17.95
N ARG A 4 25.49 -12.95 18.62
CA ARG A 4 24.33 -13.56 17.96
C ARG A 4 23.96 -12.63 16.81
N ARG A 5 24.03 -13.13 15.57
CA ARG A 5 23.43 -12.44 14.42
C ARG A 5 21.98 -12.16 14.76
N SER A 6 21.59 -10.91 14.60
CA SER A 6 20.23 -10.47 14.85
C SER A 6 19.26 -11.17 13.89
N ASP A 7 18.21 -11.79 14.42
CA ASP A 7 17.22 -12.53 13.64
C ASP A 7 16.31 -11.55 12.87
N PRO A 8 16.23 -11.62 11.52
CA PRO A 8 15.32 -10.82 10.71
C PRO A 8 13.86 -10.89 11.18
N LYS A 9 13.42 -12.04 11.72
CA LYS A 9 12.05 -12.20 12.23
C LYS A 9 11.80 -11.32 13.46
N THR A 10 12.80 -11.15 14.33
CA THR A 10 12.71 -10.25 15.48
C THR A 10 12.58 -8.80 15.04
N ARG A 11 13.30 -8.39 13.98
CA ARG A 11 13.22 -7.03 13.44
C ARG A 11 11.80 -6.71 12.94
N THR A 12 11.22 -7.58 12.11
CA THR A 12 9.86 -7.39 11.59
C THR A 12 8.82 -7.39 12.70
N ALA A 13 8.94 -8.30 13.68
CA ALA A 13 8.03 -8.34 14.83
C ALA A 13 8.04 -7.04 15.65
N LEU A 14 9.22 -6.46 15.88
CA LEU A 14 9.35 -5.18 16.59
C LEU A 14 8.64 -4.03 15.86
N VAL A 15 8.73 -4.00 14.52
CA VAL A 15 8.05 -3.01 13.66
C VAL A 15 6.53 -3.19 13.70
N ASP A 16 6.03 -4.42 13.55
CA ASP A 16 4.60 -4.72 13.57
C ASP A 16 3.96 -4.41 14.94
N ILE A 17 4.64 -4.76 16.03
CA ILE A 17 4.20 -4.44 17.39
C ILE A 17 4.15 -2.93 17.60
N ALA A 18 5.20 -2.20 17.19
CA ALA A 18 5.23 -0.74 17.32
C ALA A 18 4.10 -0.08 16.51
N ALA A 19 3.85 -0.52 15.28
CA ALA A 19 2.76 0.00 14.46
C ALA A 19 1.40 -0.22 15.11
N ARG A 20 1.13 -1.42 15.63
CA ARG A 20 -0.11 -1.72 16.34
C ARG A 20 -0.28 -0.88 17.60
N LEU A 21 0.77 -0.76 18.43
CA LEU A 21 0.71 0.05 19.66
C LEU A 21 0.47 1.53 19.35
N LEU A 22 1.11 2.05 18.30
CA LEU A 22 0.91 3.44 17.87
C LEU A 22 -0.55 3.69 17.49
N VAL A 23 -1.16 2.80 16.70
CA VAL A 23 -2.54 2.99 16.24
C VAL A 23 -3.56 2.76 17.35
N ALA A 24 -3.37 1.73 18.18
CA ALA A 24 -4.34 1.38 19.22
C ALA A 24 -4.35 2.34 20.42
N GLU A 25 -3.17 2.82 20.82
CA GLU A 25 -3.01 3.54 22.11
C GLU A 25 -2.30 4.89 21.95
N GLY A 26 -1.94 5.24 20.73
CA GLY A 26 -1.28 6.48 20.40
C GLY A 26 0.20 6.51 20.78
N PRO A 27 0.86 7.65 20.53
CA PRO A 27 2.30 7.81 20.68
C PRO A 27 2.89 7.50 22.05
N ARG A 28 2.12 7.75 23.12
CA ARG A 28 2.58 7.55 24.49
C ARG A 28 2.80 6.06 24.82
N ALA A 29 2.22 5.17 24.04
CA ALA A 29 2.41 3.73 24.17
C ALA A 29 3.75 3.22 23.60
N LEU A 30 4.42 4.02 22.75
CA LEU A 30 5.68 3.66 22.12
C LEU A 30 6.85 3.77 23.10
N SER A 31 7.14 2.67 23.82
CA SER A 31 8.32 2.56 24.68
C SER A 31 9.17 1.35 24.33
N VAL A 32 10.50 1.53 24.39
CA VAL A 32 11.48 0.47 24.12
C VAL A 32 11.21 -0.76 24.98
N ARG A 33 10.94 -0.56 26.28
CA ARG A 33 10.68 -1.64 27.23
C ARG A 33 9.43 -2.43 26.86
N ARG A 34 8.32 -1.74 26.56
CA ARG A 34 7.05 -2.40 26.23
C ARG A 34 7.15 -3.18 24.93
N ILE A 35 7.66 -2.54 23.88
CA ILE A 35 7.82 -3.15 22.56
C ILE A 35 8.73 -4.39 22.65
N SER A 36 9.85 -4.28 23.36
CA SER A 36 10.79 -5.40 23.50
C SER A 36 10.18 -6.55 24.29
N ALA A 37 9.46 -6.25 25.39
CA ALA A 37 8.79 -7.26 26.20
C ALA A 37 7.71 -8.01 25.41
N GLU A 38 6.88 -7.29 24.64
CA GLU A 38 5.84 -7.90 23.82
C GLU A 38 6.41 -8.70 22.64
N ALA A 39 7.56 -8.28 22.11
CA ALA A 39 8.29 -9.01 21.07
C ALA A 39 9.08 -10.22 21.62
N GLY A 40 9.09 -10.46 22.93
CA GLY A 40 9.94 -11.50 23.55
C GLY A 40 11.44 -11.26 23.34
N SER A 41 11.86 -10.01 23.20
CA SER A 41 13.23 -9.61 22.88
C SER A 41 13.85 -8.71 23.95
N SER A 42 15.18 -8.56 23.93
CA SER A 42 15.87 -7.62 24.81
C SER A 42 15.74 -6.17 24.33
N THR A 43 15.73 -5.20 25.25
CA THR A 43 15.80 -3.78 24.89
C THR A 43 17.04 -3.43 24.07
N MET A 44 18.16 -4.13 24.32
CA MET A 44 19.38 -3.99 23.53
C MET A 44 19.21 -4.40 22.07
N ALA A 45 18.34 -5.36 21.76
CA ALA A 45 18.06 -5.75 20.38
C ALA A 45 17.39 -4.61 19.60
N LEU A 46 16.43 -3.91 20.23
CA LEU A 46 15.78 -2.73 19.63
C LEU A 46 16.81 -1.62 19.38
N TYR A 47 17.68 -1.32 20.35
CA TYR A 47 18.75 -0.33 20.14
C TYR A 47 19.72 -0.76 19.04
N THR A 48 20.07 -2.05 18.96
CA THR A 48 20.97 -2.58 17.93
C THR A 48 20.36 -2.46 16.54
N HIS A 49 19.06 -2.72 16.40
CA HIS A 49 18.37 -2.68 15.11
C HIS A 49 18.02 -1.27 14.64
N PHE A 50 17.63 -0.41 15.57
CA PHE A 50 16.93 0.83 15.25
C PHE A 50 17.56 2.08 15.86
N GLY A 51 18.56 1.95 16.74
CA GLY A 51 19.15 3.09 17.45
C GLY A 51 18.18 3.78 18.41
N GLY A 52 17.05 3.15 18.75
CA GLY A 52 16.02 3.67 19.65
C GLY A 52 14.67 3.86 18.96
N ILE A 53 13.74 4.55 19.65
CA ILE A 53 12.35 4.64 19.21
C ILE A 53 12.18 5.46 17.93
N SER A 54 12.97 6.53 17.76
CA SER A 54 12.90 7.38 16.56
C SER A 54 13.27 6.62 15.29
N GLY A 55 14.30 5.77 15.37
CA GLY A 55 14.67 4.92 14.24
C GLY A 55 13.67 3.80 14.00
N LEU A 56 13.04 3.26 15.04
CA LEU A 56 11.97 2.27 14.88
C LEU A 56 10.76 2.88 14.15
N VAL A 57 10.38 4.12 14.49
CA VAL A 57 9.30 4.82 13.78
C VAL A 57 9.63 5.07 12.31
N ARG A 58 10.88 5.44 12.01
CA ARG A 58 11.33 5.55 10.60
C ARG A 58 11.20 4.21 9.87
N GLU A 59 11.63 3.13 10.51
CA GLU A 59 11.53 1.79 9.94
C GLU A 59 10.11 1.29 9.77
N MET A 60 9.15 1.73 10.60
CA MET A 60 7.73 1.44 10.35
C MET A 60 7.26 2.02 9.02
N VAL A 61 7.64 3.27 8.71
CA VAL A 61 7.28 3.92 7.44
C VAL A 61 7.97 3.22 6.27
N HIS A 62 9.27 2.91 6.40
CA HIS A 62 10.02 2.21 5.36
C HIS A 62 9.47 0.81 5.11
N GLU A 63 9.18 0.04 6.15
CA GLU A 63 8.57 -1.28 6.03
C GLU A 63 7.20 -1.20 5.37
N GLY A 64 6.36 -0.22 5.74
CA GLY A 64 5.05 -0.01 5.10
C GLY A 64 5.15 0.18 3.58
N PHE A 65 6.05 1.06 3.12
CA PHE A 65 6.30 1.23 1.68
C PHE A 65 6.95 -0.01 1.04
N ALA A 66 7.82 -0.72 1.76
CA ALA A 66 8.40 -1.97 1.26
C ALA A 66 7.34 -3.08 1.09
N ARG A 67 6.33 -3.16 1.97
CA ARG A 67 5.18 -4.07 1.79
C ARG A 67 4.37 -3.66 0.57
N LEU A 68 4.04 -2.38 0.43
CA LEU A 68 3.32 -1.88 -0.73
C LEU A 68 4.05 -2.18 -2.05
N GLN A 69 5.38 -1.99 -2.08
CA GLN A 69 6.19 -2.32 -3.25
C GLN A 69 6.16 -3.82 -3.58
N ARG A 70 6.09 -4.71 -2.57
CA ARG A 70 5.90 -6.15 -2.82
C ARG A 70 4.56 -6.44 -3.48
N TYR A 71 3.46 -5.85 -2.98
CA TYR A 71 2.14 -5.98 -3.61
C TYR A 71 2.13 -5.45 -5.05
N PHE A 72 2.83 -4.34 -5.33
CA PHE A 72 2.99 -3.85 -6.71
C PHE A 72 3.85 -4.77 -7.58
N GLY A 73 4.85 -5.44 -7.01
CA GLY A 73 5.66 -6.44 -7.71
C GLY A 73 4.91 -7.72 -8.08
N GLU A 74 3.75 -7.97 -7.46
CA GLU A 74 2.87 -9.10 -7.79
C GLU A 74 1.94 -8.81 -8.98
N VAL A 75 1.82 -7.54 -9.40
CA VAL A 75 1.01 -7.16 -10.56
C VAL A 75 1.66 -7.69 -11.83
N ARG A 76 0.92 -8.51 -12.59
CA ARG A 76 1.32 -8.97 -13.91
C ARG A 76 0.85 -7.96 -14.95
N TRP A 77 1.80 -7.42 -15.70
CA TRP A 77 1.54 -6.55 -16.84
C TRP A 77 0.95 -7.37 -17.98
N THR A 78 -0.10 -6.84 -18.62
CA THR A 78 -0.85 -7.47 -19.70
C THR A 78 -0.86 -6.56 -20.94
N ASP A 79 -1.51 -7.01 -22.00
CA ASP A 79 -1.73 -6.18 -23.19
C ASP A 79 -2.86 -5.14 -23.00
N ASP A 80 -3.56 -5.17 -21.85
CA ASP A 80 -4.56 -4.18 -21.46
C ASP A 80 -4.04 -3.31 -20.29
N PRO A 81 -3.41 -2.16 -20.58
CA PRO A 81 -2.84 -1.31 -19.53
C PRO A 81 -3.90 -0.70 -18.60
N VAL A 82 -5.18 -0.65 -19.00
CA VAL A 82 -6.25 -0.20 -18.11
C VAL A 82 -6.57 -1.27 -17.06
N ALA A 83 -6.54 -2.55 -17.43
CA ALA A 83 -6.65 -3.65 -16.48
C ALA A 83 -5.46 -3.69 -15.53
N ASP A 84 -4.25 -3.41 -16.03
CA ASP A 84 -3.04 -3.31 -15.21
C ASP A 84 -3.12 -2.16 -14.19
N MET A 85 -3.69 -1.01 -14.61
CA MET A 85 -3.95 0.12 -13.71
C MET A 85 -4.93 -0.26 -12.59
N ALA A 86 -5.99 -1.00 -12.94
CA ALA A 86 -6.94 -1.52 -11.95
C ALA A 86 -6.28 -2.53 -10.99
N TRP A 87 -5.38 -3.39 -11.50
CA TRP A 87 -4.55 -4.28 -10.68
C TRP A 87 -3.66 -3.54 -9.69
N LEU A 88 -3.01 -2.45 -10.11
CA LEU A 88 -2.24 -1.59 -9.22
C LEU A 88 -3.13 -0.99 -8.11
N GLY A 89 -4.33 -0.51 -8.46
CA GLY A 89 -5.31 -0.06 -7.46
C GLY A 89 -5.69 -1.16 -6.46
N ARG A 90 -5.92 -2.38 -6.94
CA ARG A 90 -6.23 -3.55 -6.10
C ARG A 90 -5.07 -3.93 -5.19
N ALA A 91 -3.84 -3.93 -5.71
CA ALA A 91 -2.63 -4.19 -4.94
C ALA A 91 -2.44 -3.15 -3.82
N TYR A 92 -2.71 -1.88 -4.11
CA TYR A 92 -2.69 -0.80 -3.12
C TYR A 92 -3.70 -1.05 -1.99
N ARG A 93 -4.95 -1.36 -2.33
CA ARG A 93 -6.01 -1.70 -1.35
C ARG A 93 -5.66 -2.93 -0.53
N ARG A 94 -5.18 -4.02 -1.17
CA ARG A 94 -4.76 -5.26 -0.50
C ARG A 94 -3.67 -5.01 0.52
N ASN A 95 -2.65 -4.21 0.18
CA ASN A 95 -1.60 -3.82 1.13
C ASN A 95 -2.20 -3.16 2.38
N ALA A 96 -3.10 -2.20 2.17
CA ALA A 96 -3.69 -1.42 3.25
C ALA A 96 -4.55 -2.28 4.18
N VAL A 97 -5.41 -3.15 3.62
CA VAL A 97 -6.27 -4.06 4.39
C VAL A 97 -5.46 -5.14 5.11
N ALA A 98 -4.40 -5.67 4.49
CA ALA A 98 -3.54 -6.67 5.12
C ALA A 98 -2.60 -6.08 6.19
N ASN A 99 -2.27 -4.78 6.09
CA ASN A 99 -1.31 -4.12 6.97
C ASN A 99 -1.83 -2.77 7.51
N PRO A 100 -3.02 -2.72 8.16
CA PRO A 100 -3.70 -1.47 8.46
C PRO A 100 -2.90 -0.56 9.40
N HIS A 101 -2.19 -1.14 10.37
CA HIS A 101 -1.37 -0.37 11.30
C HIS A 101 -0.16 0.30 10.63
N LEU A 102 0.51 -0.40 9.72
CA LEU A 102 1.63 0.17 8.96
C LEU A 102 1.13 1.17 7.92
N TYR A 103 -0.01 0.91 7.28
CA TYR A 103 -0.64 1.83 6.35
C TYR A 103 -0.94 3.19 7.01
N ALA A 104 -1.51 3.18 8.21
CA ALA A 104 -1.76 4.40 8.98
C ALA A 104 -0.44 5.14 9.31
N ALA A 105 0.64 4.42 9.62
CA ALA A 105 1.94 4.99 9.91
C ALA A 105 2.60 5.64 8.67
N MET A 106 2.45 5.05 7.48
CA MET A 106 3.04 5.55 6.22
C MET A 106 2.62 7.00 5.90
N PHE A 107 1.38 7.35 6.20
CA PHE A 107 0.78 8.64 5.82
C PHE A 107 0.52 9.58 7.00
N GLY A 108 1.04 9.25 8.19
CA GLY A 108 1.03 10.15 9.34
C GLY A 108 -0.35 10.34 9.99
N GLY A 109 -1.27 9.37 9.84
CA GLY A 109 -2.63 9.41 10.44
C GLY A 109 -2.64 9.41 11.98
N SER A 110 -1.47 9.27 12.60
CA SER A 110 -1.25 9.58 14.00
C SER A 110 0.01 10.43 14.05
N SER A 111 -0.03 11.59 14.71
CA SER A 111 1.18 12.33 15.08
C SER A 111 2.21 11.31 15.55
N LEU A 112 3.29 11.12 14.80
CA LEU A 112 4.27 10.05 15.00
C LEU A 112 5.06 10.35 16.28
N ALA A 113 4.43 10.50 17.44
CA ALA A 113 5.06 10.95 18.69
C ALA A 113 5.87 12.26 18.59
N GLY A 114 5.53 13.16 17.67
CA GLY A 114 6.35 14.35 17.40
C GLY A 114 7.59 14.07 16.55
N PHE A 115 7.72 12.90 15.94
CA PHE A 115 8.75 12.59 14.94
C PHE A 115 8.37 13.20 13.59
N SER A 116 9.32 13.92 12.99
CA SER A 116 9.23 14.42 11.62
C SER A 116 9.93 13.45 10.67
N LEU A 117 9.21 13.02 9.64
CA LEU A 117 9.81 12.29 8.52
C LEU A 117 10.65 13.26 7.68
N THR A 118 11.89 12.86 7.39
CA THR A 118 12.77 13.62 6.50
C THR A 118 12.29 13.51 5.06
N GLU A 119 12.76 14.39 4.17
CA GLU A 119 12.44 14.28 2.74
C GLU A 119 12.89 12.93 2.14
N ARG A 120 14.04 12.42 2.61
CA ARG A 120 14.53 11.09 2.23
C ARG A 120 13.58 9.97 2.67
N ASP A 121 12.95 10.11 3.83
CA ASP A 121 11.95 9.14 4.31
C ASP A 121 10.68 9.18 3.45
N ARG A 122 10.28 10.36 2.99
CA ARG A 122 9.12 10.55 2.10
C ARG A 122 9.39 10.06 0.67
N GLN A 123 10.64 10.04 0.23
CA GLN A 123 11.03 9.61 -1.12
C GLN A 123 10.62 8.16 -1.41
N TYR A 124 10.58 7.28 -0.41
CA TYR A 124 10.10 5.89 -0.57
C TYR A 124 8.63 5.82 -1.04
N GLY A 125 7.78 6.74 -0.57
CA GLY A 125 6.42 6.87 -1.07
C GLY A 125 6.36 7.35 -2.51
N ARG A 126 7.28 8.22 -2.93
CA ARG A 126 7.34 8.70 -4.31
C ARG A 126 7.77 7.61 -5.29
N TYR A 127 8.72 6.76 -4.91
CA TYR A 127 9.12 5.61 -5.74
C TYR A 127 7.98 4.64 -6.02
N THR A 128 7.02 4.56 -5.10
CA THR A 128 5.84 3.70 -5.25
C THR A 128 4.96 4.13 -6.44
N LEU A 129 4.99 5.41 -6.83
CA LEU A 129 4.24 5.90 -7.99
C LEU A 129 4.87 5.55 -9.33
N VAL A 130 6.13 5.12 -9.41
CA VAL A 130 6.83 4.89 -10.69
C VAL A 130 6.06 3.90 -11.57
N ASN A 131 5.60 2.79 -11.00
CA ASN A 131 4.80 1.80 -11.73
C ASN A 131 3.46 2.37 -12.21
N VAL A 132 2.83 3.23 -11.40
CA VAL A 132 1.55 3.87 -11.74
C VAL A 132 1.74 4.88 -12.88
N VAL A 133 2.83 5.66 -12.85
CA VAL A 133 3.20 6.61 -13.92
C VAL A 133 3.51 5.87 -15.22
N GLU A 134 4.24 4.76 -15.15
CA GLU A 134 4.49 3.88 -16.31
C GLU A 134 3.19 3.38 -16.91
N CYS A 135 2.31 2.83 -16.09
CA CYS A 135 1.01 2.32 -16.52
C CYS A 135 0.16 3.42 -17.18
N ALA A 136 0.09 4.60 -16.56
CA ALA A 136 -0.64 5.74 -17.11
C ALA A 136 -0.11 6.14 -18.49
N ARG A 137 1.21 6.11 -18.69
CA ARG A 137 1.82 6.39 -19.99
C ARG A 137 1.44 5.35 -21.04
N GLN A 138 1.37 4.06 -20.67
CA GLN A 138 0.91 3.01 -21.58
C GLN A 138 -0.56 3.20 -21.96
N CYS A 139 -1.44 3.49 -20.98
CA CYS A 139 -2.85 3.79 -21.27
C CYS A 139 -3.02 4.96 -22.24
N ILE A 140 -2.20 6.01 -22.12
CA ILE A 140 -2.19 7.16 -23.03
C ILE A 140 -1.65 6.75 -24.41
N ALA A 141 -0.57 5.97 -24.46
CA ALA A 141 0.06 5.55 -25.71
C ALA A 141 -0.87 4.69 -26.59
N VAL A 142 -1.69 3.82 -25.98
CA VAL A 142 -2.70 3.02 -26.70
C VAL A 142 -4.01 3.77 -26.95
N GLY A 143 -4.09 5.05 -26.57
CA GLY A 143 -5.27 5.89 -26.78
C GLY A 143 -6.48 5.57 -25.91
N ARG A 144 -6.32 4.72 -24.89
CA ARG A 144 -7.38 4.40 -23.92
C ARG A 144 -7.58 5.55 -22.92
N PHE A 145 -6.50 6.26 -22.55
CA PHE A 145 -6.59 7.52 -21.83
C PHE A 145 -6.32 8.70 -22.76
N ARG A 146 -6.90 9.87 -22.44
CA ARG A 146 -6.67 11.09 -23.21
C ARG A 146 -5.23 11.58 -23.06
N ALA A 147 -4.73 12.31 -24.06
CA ALA A 147 -3.42 12.96 -23.99
C ALA A 147 -3.35 13.89 -22.76
N ALA A 148 -2.51 13.53 -21.79
CA ALA A 148 -2.34 14.21 -20.52
C ALA A 148 -0.93 13.93 -19.97
N ASP A 149 -0.55 14.63 -18.90
CA ASP A 149 0.66 14.33 -18.14
C ASP A 149 0.46 13.01 -17.34
N PRO A 150 1.25 11.95 -17.62
CA PRO A 150 1.15 10.68 -16.89
C PRO A 150 1.38 10.82 -15.38
N GLU A 151 2.22 11.78 -14.94
CA GLU A 151 2.45 12.01 -13.52
C GLU A 151 1.18 12.54 -12.85
N LEU A 152 0.49 13.49 -13.48
CA LEU A 152 -0.77 14.01 -12.97
C LEU A 152 -1.84 12.93 -12.89
N VAL A 153 -1.96 12.07 -13.92
CA VAL A 153 -2.88 10.93 -13.91
C VAL A 153 -2.58 10.00 -12.72
N ALA A 154 -1.32 9.62 -12.53
CA ALA A 154 -0.92 8.75 -11.42
C ALA A 154 -1.24 9.36 -10.04
N HIS A 155 -1.03 10.67 -9.86
CA HIS A 155 -1.37 11.36 -8.59
C HIS A 155 -2.88 11.44 -8.35
N GLN A 156 -3.68 11.64 -9.41
CA GLN A 156 -5.14 11.62 -9.31
C GLN A 156 -5.66 10.24 -8.91
N MET A 157 -5.15 9.19 -9.58
CA MET A 157 -5.46 7.79 -9.27
C MET A 157 -5.11 7.48 -7.81
N TRP A 158 -3.89 7.83 -7.40
CA TRP A 158 -3.41 7.56 -6.05
C TRP A 158 -4.22 8.30 -4.98
N SER A 159 -4.52 9.58 -5.20
CA SER A 159 -5.27 10.40 -4.24
C SER A 159 -6.69 9.87 -4.04
N ALA A 160 -7.38 9.50 -5.13
CA ALA A 160 -8.73 8.93 -5.06
C ALA A 160 -8.75 7.57 -4.35
N ILE A 161 -7.85 6.67 -4.72
CA ILE A 161 -7.76 5.34 -4.10
C ILE A 161 -7.32 5.43 -2.63
N HIS A 162 -6.37 6.32 -2.30
CA HIS A 162 -5.94 6.57 -0.94
C HIS A 162 -7.11 7.04 -0.06
N GLY A 163 -7.93 7.97 -0.56
CA GLY A 163 -9.11 8.47 0.15
C GLY A 163 -10.12 7.36 0.42
N LEU A 164 -10.45 6.56 -0.59
CA LEU A 164 -11.39 5.45 -0.47
C LEU A 164 -10.91 4.39 0.54
N VAL A 165 -9.65 3.97 0.43
CA VAL A 165 -9.05 2.99 1.34
C VAL A 165 -9.01 3.52 2.78
N THR A 166 -8.76 4.82 2.96
CA THR A 166 -8.78 5.42 4.29
C THR A 166 -10.18 5.39 4.90
N LEU A 167 -11.23 5.62 4.09
CA LEU A 167 -12.63 5.49 4.54
C LEU A 167 -13.02 4.04 4.84
N GLU A 168 -12.54 3.09 4.03
CA GLU A 168 -12.72 1.66 4.26
C GLU A 168 -12.12 1.23 5.60
N LEU A 169 -10.84 1.54 5.84
CA LEU A 169 -10.15 1.19 7.08
C LEU A 169 -10.77 1.89 8.32
N GLY A 170 -11.38 3.05 8.12
CA GLY A 170 -12.14 3.75 9.16
C GLY A 170 -13.53 3.17 9.44
N GLY A 171 -14.01 2.19 8.65
CA GLY A 171 -15.33 1.59 8.80
C GLY A 171 -16.48 2.48 8.34
N TYR A 172 -16.23 3.50 7.51
CA TYR A 172 -17.24 4.44 7.04
C TYR A 172 -18.05 3.94 5.83
N LEU A 173 -17.59 2.88 5.15
CA LEU A 173 -18.24 2.33 3.96
C LEU A 173 -19.14 1.15 4.35
N VAL A 174 -20.44 1.44 4.49
CA VAL A 174 -21.47 0.51 4.95
C VAL A 174 -22.58 0.32 3.92
N GLU A 175 -23.42 -0.70 4.08
CA GLU A 175 -24.55 -0.97 3.20
C GLU A 175 -25.45 0.28 2.98
N PRO A 176 -25.88 0.60 1.74
CA PRO A 176 -25.68 -0.14 0.50
C PRO A 176 -24.39 0.17 -0.28
N CYS A 177 -23.53 1.00 0.28
CA CYS A 177 -22.28 1.48 -0.33
C CYS A 177 -21.07 0.82 0.35
N THR A 178 -21.00 -0.50 0.27
CA THR A 178 -19.89 -1.29 0.82
C THR A 178 -18.55 -0.89 0.21
N ALA A 179 -17.46 -1.21 0.91
CA ALA A 179 -16.10 -0.92 0.42
C ALA A 179 -15.84 -1.51 -0.97
N ASP A 180 -16.24 -2.75 -1.22
CA ASP A 180 -16.09 -3.39 -2.54
C ASP A 180 -16.86 -2.65 -3.62
N ARG A 181 -18.14 -2.35 -3.38
CA ARG A 181 -18.98 -1.64 -4.35
C ARG A 181 -18.42 -0.26 -4.68
N CYS A 182 -18.05 0.50 -3.65
CA CYS A 182 -17.43 1.82 -3.82
C CYS A 182 -16.11 1.71 -4.56
N PHE A 183 -15.29 0.70 -4.26
CA PHE A 183 -13.98 0.51 -4.89
C PHE A 183 -14.09 0.19 -6.39
N GLU A 184 -14.99 -0.73 -6.78
CA GLU A 184 -15.23 -1.02 -8.20
C GLU A 184 -15.74 0.21 -8.95
N ALA A 185 -16.72 0.91 -8.38
CA ALA A 185 -17.26 2.13 -8.98
C ALA A 185 -16.19 3.23 -9.10
N GLN A 186 -15.31 3.36 -8.10
CA GLN A 186 -14.21 4.32 -8.10
C GLN A 186 -13.18 3.98 -9.18
N LEU A 187 -12.80 2.72 -9.35
CA LEU A 187 -11.89 2.30 -10.42
C LEU A 187 -12.46 2.65 -11.79
N THR A 188 -13.67 2.18 -12.12
CA THR A 188 -14.32 2.47 -13.41
C THR A 188 -14.45 3.98 -13.63
N GLY A 189 -14.93 4.71 -12.62
CA GLY A 189 -15.08 6.17 -12.71
C GLY A 189 -13.77 6.91 -12.94
N LEU A 190 -12.66 6.45 -12.36
CA LEU A 190 -11.33 7.02 -12.60
C LEU A 190 -10.84 6.76 -14.02
N MET A 191 -11.02 5.55 -14.55
CA MET A 191 -10.57 5.22 -15.91
C MET A 191 -11.37 6.00 -16.96
N VAL A 192 -12.68 6.11 -16.77
CA VAL A 192 -13.55 6.95 -17.60
C VAL A 192 -13.17 8.43 -17.47
N GLY A 193 -12.93 8.90 -16.24
CA GLY A 193 -12.45 10.26 -16.00
C GLY A 193 -11.09 10.56 -16.65
N ALA A 194 -10.24 9.55 -16.82
CA ALA A 194 -8.97 9.64 -17.52
C ALA A 194 -9.11 9.62 -19.06
N GLY A 195 -10.31 9.32 -19.59
CA GLY A 195 -10.63 9.41 -21.01
C GLY A 195 -11.04 8.09 -21.66
N ASP A 196 -11.11 7.00 -20.91
CA ASP A 196 -11.59 5.72 -21.43
C ASP A 196 -13.11 5.72 -21.62
N THR A 197 -13.60 4.80 -22.46
CA THR A 197 -15.05 4.60 -22.61
C THR A 197 -15.60 3.82 -21.42
N TRP A 198 -16.88 4.03 -21.10
CA TRP A 198 -17.53 3.31 -19.99
C TRP A 198 -17.48 1.79 -20.18
N GLU A 199 -17.76 1.30 -21.39
CA GLU A 199 -17.76 -0.12 -21.73
C GLU A 199 -16.36 -0.74 -21.56
N ALA A 200 -15.35 -0.19 -22.25
CA ALA A 200 -13.98 -0.71 -22.17
C ALA A 200 -13.38 -0.61 -20.76
N ALA A 201 -13.65 0.48 -20.02
CA ALA A 201 -13.21 0.62 -18.64
C ALA A 201 -13.85 -0.44 -17.73
N THR A 202 -15.14 -0.71 -17.89
CA THR A 202 -15.85 -1.72 -17.11
C THR A 202 -15.28 -3.11 -17.37
N ASP A 203 -15.01 -3.45 -18.63
CA ASP A 203 -14.41 -4.73 -19.03
C ASP A 203 -13.01 -4.91 -18.45
N SER A 204 -12.14 -3.89 -18.57
CA SER A 204 -10.79 -3.90 -18.00
C SER A 204 -10.80 -4.02 -16.47
N VAL A 205 -11.70 -3.31 -15.79
CA VAL A 205 -11.85 -3.38 -14.33
C VAL A 205 -12.34 -4.77 -13.90
N ALA A 206 -13.30 -5.36 -14.62
CA ALA A 206 -13.77 -6.72 -14.36
C ALA A 206 -12.66 -7.77 -14.59
N ALA A 207 -11.89 -7.65 -15.68
CA ALA A 207 -10.78 -8.54 -15.99
C ALA A 207 -9.72 -8.54 -14.87
N SER A 208 -9.50 -7.39 -14.22
CA SER A 208 -8.56 -7.28 -13.10
C SER A 208 -8.99 -7.96 -11.79
N GLN A 209 -10.23 -8.47 -11.69
CA GLN A 209 -10.69 -9.24 -10.54
C GLN A 209 -10.20 -10.69 -10.57
N VAL A 210 -9.97 -11.23 -11.78
CA VAL A 210 -9.59 -12.63 -12.01
C VAL A 210 -8.09 -12.73 -11.86
N SER A 211 -7.60 -13.37 -10.79
CA SER A 211 -6.17 -13.65 -10.66
C SER A 211 -5.70 -14.44 -11.89
N PRO A 212 -4.61 -14.07 -12.58
CA PRO A 212 -4.15 -14.78 -13.76
C PRO A 212 -3.89 -16.29 -13.52
N ASP A 213 -3.68 -16.70 -12.27
CA ASP A 213 -3.54 -18.12 -11.91
C ASP A 213 -4.86 -18.92 -11.99
N SER A 214 -6.02 -18.27 -11.97
CA SER A 214 -7.32 -18.93 -12.15
C SER A 214 -7.68 -19.16 -13.63
N ALA A 215 -7.11 -18.38 -14.56
CA ALA A 215 -7.29 -18.59 -15.99
C ALA A 215 -6.47 -19.78 -16.52
N VAL A 216 -5.27 -20.02 -15.98
CA VAL A 216 -4.42 -21.16 -16.35
C VAL A 216 -4.98 -22.48 -15.82
N GLN A 217 -5.66 -22.47 -14.66
CA GLN A 217 -6.33 -23.67 -14.13
C GLN A 217 -7.63 -24.02 -14.86
N ALA A 218 -8.30 -23.05 -15.50
CA ALA A 218 -9.48 -23.31 -16.31
C ALA A 218 -9.12 -23.93 -17.68
N VAL A 219 -8.02 -23.50 -18.31
CA VAL A 219 -7.57 -24.05 -19.61
C VAL A 219 -6.83 -25.39 -19.46
N ALA A 220 -6.29 -25.70 -18.28
CA ALA A 220 -5.69 -27.01 -17.99
C ALA A 220 -6.71 -28.08 -17.54
N ALA A 221 -7.99 -27.72 -17.43
CA ALA A 221 -9.10 -28.59 -17.02
C ALA A 221 -10.09 -28.93 -18.16
N GLU A 222 -9.83 -28.45 -19.39
CA GLU A 222 -10.47 -28.87 -20.64
C GLU A 222 -9.51 -29.76 -21.47
#